data_AF-A0A7Y8MUQ3-F1
#
_entry.id   AF-A0A7Y8MUQ3-F1
#
_cell.length_a   1.000
_cell.length_b   1.000
_cell.length_c   1.000
_cell.angle_alpha   90.00
_cell.angle_beta   90.00
_cell.angle_gamma   90.00
#
_symmetry.space_group_name_H-M   'P 1'
#
loop_
_entity.id
_entity.type
_entity.pdbx_description
1 polymer ?
#
loop_
_entity_poly.entity_id
_entity_poly.type
_entity_poly.pdbx_seq_one_letter_code
_entity_poly.pdbx_strand_id
1 'polypeptide(L)'
;MALSGTFAFCIVAGFIFSNALANFILLITRQSAPLVYRPRNDMERIAALGLVTFTGPAVLFDNALKSYAETQRPFQLCFSLGIVFVWSFLIGVVVVRTLQLAGLI
;
A
#
# COMPACT_ATOMS: atom_id res chain seq x y z
N MET A 1 -24.26 12.84 -0.02
CA MET A 1 -24.02 11.55 0.69
C MET A 1 -23.36 10.47 -0.18
N ALA A 2 -23.47 10.47 -1.52
CA ALA A 2 -22.80 9.46 -2.36
C ALA A 2 -21.26 9.57 -2.44
N LEU A 3 -20.72 10.80 -2.40
CA LEU A 3 -19.27 11.04 -2.54
C LEU A 3 -18.43 10.43 -1.40
N SER A 4 -18.95 10.42 -0.17
CA SER A 4 -18.24 9.85 0.98
C SER A 4 -18.16 8.33 0.92
N GLY A 5 -19.18 7.67 0.37
CA GLY A 5 -19.20 6.21 0.20
C GLY A 5 -18.14 5.75 -0.80
N THR A 6 -18.07 6.40 -1.96
CA THR A 6 -17.05 6.09 -2.98
C THR A 6 -15.63 6.37 -2.47
N PHE A 7 -15.45 7.47 -1.74
CA PHE A 7 -14.16 7.83 -1.16
C PHE A 7 -13.66 6.79 -0.14
N ALA A 8 -14.53 6.40 0.80
CA ALA A 8 -14.22 5.36 1.78
C ALA A 8 -13.96 3.99 1.11
N PHE A 9 -14.75 3.65 0.08
CA PHE A 9 -14.57 2.42 -0.69
C PHE A 9 -13.19 2.37 -1.36
N CYS A 10 -12.75 3.44 -2.02
CA CYS A 10 -11.42 3.51 -2.62
C CYS A 10 -10.31 3.34 -1.58
N ILE A 11 -10.38 4.03 -0.44
CA ILE A 11 -9.38 3.87 0.63
C ILE A 11 -9.27 2.41 1.05
N VAL A 12 -10.41 1.79 1.36
CA VAL A 12 -10.46 0.40 1.85
C VAL A 12 -9.95 -0.56 0.78
N ALA A 13 -10.41 -0.41 -0.47
CA ALA A 13 -9.99 -1.24 -1.59
C ALA A 13 -8.47 -1.14 -1.82
N GLY A 14 -7.92 0.08 -1.82
CA GLY A 14 -6.50 0.30 -2.01
C GLY A 14 -5.64 -0.23 -0.87
N PHE A 15 -6.10 -0.09 0.38
CA PHE A 15 -5.42 -0.64 1.54
C PHE A 15 -5.43 -2.18 1.54
N ILE A 16 -6.58 -2.80 1.25
CA ILE A 16 -6.70 -4.27 1.12
C ILE A 16 -5.81 -4.78 0.00
N PHE A 17 -5.83 -4.13 -1.18
CA PHE A 17 -4.99 -4.53 -2.30
C PHE A 17 -3.51 -4.42 -1.96
N SER A 18 -3.09 -3.31 -1.35
CA SER A 18 -1.72 -3.10 -0.90
C SER A 18 -1.26 -4.17 0.08
N ASN A 19 -2.09 -4.49 1.07
CA ASN A 19 -1.79 -5.50 2.07
C ASN A 19 -1.74 -6.92 1.48
N ALA A 20 -2.68 -7.26 0.59
CA ALA A 20 -2.68 -8.53 -0.12
C ALA A 20 -1.42 -8.70 -0.96
N LEU A 21 -1.03 -7.64 -1.70
CA LEU A 21 0.17 -7.65 -2.52
C LEU A 21 1.44 -7.78 -1.67
N ALA A 22 1.54 -7.04 -0.56
CA ALA A 22 2.69 -7.12 0.35
C ALA A 22 2.88 -8.54 0.88
N ASN A 23 1.80 -9.18 1.36
CA ASN A 23 1.82 -10.55 1.85
C ASN A 23 2.16 -11.57 0.75
N PHE A 24 1.60 -11.38 -0.45
CA PHE A 24 1.90 -12.25 -1.59
C PHE A 24 3.39 -12.22 -1.98
N ILE A 25 4.00 -11.03 -1.97
CA ILE A 25 5.43 -10.91 -2.29
C ILE A 25 6.28 -11.54 -1.20
N LEU A 26 5.97 -11.33 0.08
CA LEU A 26 6.68 -11.98 1.18
C LEU A 26 6.60 -13.51 1.06
N LEU A 27 5.44 -14.04 0.67
CA LEU A 27 5.23 -15.47 0.44
C LEU A 27 6.07 -16.00 -0.73
N ILE A 28 6.11 -15.28 -1.87
CA ILE A 28 6.91 -15.69 -3.04
C ILE A 28 8.40 -15.62 -2.75
N THR A 29 8.83 -14.51 -2.17
CA THR A 29 10.26 -14.24 -1.93
C THR A 29 10.81 -15.05 -0.75
N ARG A 30 9.94 -15.60 0.11
CA ARG A 30 10.29 -16.21 1.40
C ARG A 30 11.16 -15.30 2.28
N GLN A 31 11.14 -13.99 2.03
CA GLN A 31 11.88 -13.01 2.79
C GLN A 31 10.99 -12.44 3.90
N SER A 32 11.59 -12.13 5.04
CA SER A 32 10.97 -11.28 6.06
C SER A 32 11.14 -9.81 5.67
N ALA A 33 10.15 -8.97 5.98
CA ALA A 33 10.24 -7.53 5.72
C ALA A 33 11.47 -6.92 6.42
N PRO A 34 12.16 -5.93 5.82
CA PRO A 34 11.81 -5.23 4.57
C PRO A 34 12.25 -5.98 3.30
N LEU A 35 11.49 -5.82 2.21
CA LEU A 35 11.81 -6.32 0.88
C LEU A 35 13.06 -5.63 0.33
N VAL A 36 14.21 -6.29 0.43
CA VAL A 36 15.47 -5.81 -0.15
C VAL A 36 15.65 -6.43 -1.53
N TYR A 37 15.03 -5.81 -2.54
CA TYR A 37 15.23 -6.20 -3.93
C TYR A 37 16.37 -5.37 -4.55
N ARG A 38 17.43 -6.02 -5.03
CA ARG A 38 18.54 -5.38 -5.76
C ARG A 38 18.36 -5.63 -7.27
N PRO A 39 17.74 -4.70 -8.01
CA PRO A 39 17.51 -4.88 -9.44
C PRO A 39 18.84 -4.83 -10.20
N ARG A 40 19.03 -5.76 -11.14
CA ARG A 40 20.22 -5.89 -11.98
C ARG A 40 20.06 -5.15 -13.31
N ASN A 41 18.83 -5.05 -13.81
CA ASN A 41 18.49 -4.43 -15.10
C ASN A 41 17.40 -3.36 -14.94
N ASP A 42 17.25 -2.46 -15.91
CA ASP A 42 16.27 -1.36 -15.84
C ASP A 42 14.82 -1.84 -15.80
N MET A 43 14.50 -2.96 -16.46
CA MET A 43 13.18 -3.58 -16.38
C MET A 43 12.87 -4.07 -14.95
N GLU A 44 13.85 -4.62 -14.26
CA GLU A 44 13.71 -5.05 -12.87
C GLU A 44 13.57 -3.85 -11.93
N ARG A 45 14.19 -2.71 -12.24
CA ARG A 45 14.01 -1.45 -11.49
C ARG A 45 12.58 -0.94 -11.59
N ILE A 46 12.00 -0.95 -12.78
CA ILE A 46 10.61 -0.52 -13.00
C ILE A 46 9.64 -1.44 -12.25
N ALA A 47 9.84 -2.76 -12.36
CA ALA A 47 9.03 -3.73 -11.63
C ALA A 47 9.14 -3.55 -10.11
N ALA A 48 10.35 -3.35 -9.59
CA ALA A 48 10.59 -3.09 -8.17
C ALA A 48 9.93 -1.78 -7.71
N LEU A 49 10.00 -0.72 -8.51
CA LEU A 49 9.33 0.55 -8.22
C LEU A 49 7.82 0.35 -8.13
N GLY A 50 7.22 -0.35 -9.11
CA GLY A 50 5.80 -0.67 -9.10
C GLY A 50 5.40 -1.45 -7.85
N LEU A 51 6.13 -2.51 -7.52
CA LEU A 51 5.89 -3.31 -6.31
C LEU A 51 5.92 -2.44 -5.06
N VAL A 52 6.98 -1.63 -4.87
CA VAL A 52 7.10 -0.71 -3.73
C VAL A 52 5.95 0.29 -3.70
N THR A 53 5.55 0.83 -4.84
CA THR A 53 4.42 1.77 -4.94
C THR A 53 3.12 1.13 -4.46
N PHE A 54 2.83 -0.12 -4.85
CA PHE A 54 1.59 -0.80 -4.48
C PHE A 54 1.61 -1.41 -3.08
N THR A 55 2.76 -1.89 -2.58
CA THR A 55 2.89 -2.40 -1.19
C THR A 55 3.10 -1.30 -0.15
N GLY A 56 3.40 -0.09 -0.60
CA GLY A 56 3.80 1.04 0.22
C GLY A 56 2.89 1.34 1.41
N PRO A 57 1.55 1.47 1.25
CA PRO A 57 0.65 1.74 2.36
C PRO A 57 0.72 0.69 3.47
N ALA A 58 0.73 -0.61 3.12
CA ALA A 58 0.81 -1.69 4.11
C ALA A 58 2.14 -1.65 4.88
N VAL A 59 3.27 -1.49 4.17
CA VAL A 59 4.60 -1.41 4.79
C VAL A 59 4.74 -0.16 5.67
N LEU A 60 4.23 0.99 5.22
CA LEU A 60 4.26 2.24 5.97
C LEU A 60 3.39 2.14 7.24
N PHE A 61 2.22 1.52 7.14
CA PHE A 61 1.33 1.28 8.27
C PHE A 61 2.01 0.40 9.34
N ASP A 62 2.58 -0.73 8.94
CA ASP A 62 3.30 -1.63 9.86
C ASP A 62 4.48 -0.93 10.54
N ASN A 63 5.25 -0.15 9.78
CA ASN A 63 6.38 0.60 10.33
C ASN A 63 5.92 1.73 11.27
N ALA A 64 4.81 2.40 10.96
CA ALA A 64 4.24 3.44 11.81
C ALA A 64 3.76 2.86 13.16
N LEU A 65 3.12 1.69 13.14
CA LEU A 65 2.69 1.00 14.35
C LEU A 65 3.88 0.52 15.19
N LYS A 66 4.90 -0.07 14.57
CA LYS A 66 6.14 -0.48 15.26
C LYS A 66 6.84 0.71 15.90
N SER A 67 7.02 1.79 15.13
CA SER A 67 7.61 3.04 15.64
C SER A 67 6.82 3.64 16.79
N TYR A 68 5.48 3.62 16.73
CA TYR A 68 4.64 4.09 17.83
C TYR A 68 4.77 3.21 19.08
N ALA A 69 4.84 1.88 18.92
CA ALA A 69 5.03 0.97 20.04
C ALA A 69 6.33 1.27 20.81
N GLU A 70 7.40 1.61 20.09
CA GLU A 70 8.71 1.94 20.67
C GLU A 70 8.78 3.36 21.25
N THR A 71 8.28 4.35 20.52
CA THR A 71 8.48 5.77 20.86
C THR A 71 7.32 6.41 21.62
N GLN A 72 6.12 5.80 21.56
CA GLN A 72 4.87 6.32 22.13
C GLN A 72 4.57 7.77 21.68
N ARG A 73 4.97 8.15 20.45
CA ARG A 73 4.77 9.49 19.89
C ARG A 73 3.52 9.55 18.99
N PRO A 74 2.36 9.96 19.50
CA PRO A 74 1.09 9.88 18.75
C PRO A 74 1.06 10.80 17.53
N PHE A 75 1.76 11.93 17.57
CA PHE A 75 1.80 12.86 16.44
C PHE A 75 2.46 12.25 15.20
N GLN A 76 3.53 11.48 15.39
CA GLN A 76 4.23 10.79 14.30
C GLN A 76 3.37 9.68 13.71
N LEU A 77 2.62 8.97 14.55
CA LEU A 77 1.65 7.98 14.10
C LEU A 77 0.54 8.63 13.28
N CYS A 78 -0.10 9.70 13.77
CA CYS A 78 -1.17 10.39 13.04
C CYS A 78 -0.72 10.90 11.68
N PHE A 79 0.46 11.51 11.59
CA PHE A 79 1.02 11.97 10.32
C PHE A 79 1.27 10.80 9.35
N SER A 80 1.85 9.71 9.86
CA SER A 80 2.10 8.50 9.06
C SER A 80 0.80 7.87 8.56
N LEU A 81 -0.22 7.77 9.42
CA LEU A 81 -1.54 7.28 9.05
C LEU A 81 -2.21 8.18 8.01
N GLY A 82 -2.05 9.51 8.10
CA GLY A 82 -2.51 10.44 7.08
C GLY A 82 -1.92 10.13 5.69
N ILE A 83 -0.62 9.85 5.64
CA ILE A 83 0.06 9.43 4.40
C ILE A 83 -0.49 8.08 3.93
N VAL A 84 -0.65 7.09 4.82
CA VAL A 84 -1.25 5.79 4.49
C VAL A 84 -2.63 5.97 3.87
N PHE A 85 -3.47 6.84 4.42
CA PHE A 85 -4.82 7.10 3.92
C PHE A 85 -4.79 7.69 2.51
N VAL A 86 -4.03 8.76 2.29
CA VAL A 86 -3.91 9.40 0.97
C VAL A 86 -3.35 8.43 -0.05
N TRP A 87 -2.32 7.68 0.30
CA TRP A 87 -1.69 6.71 -0.60
C TRP A 87 -2.63 5.55 -0.94
N SER A 88 -3.32 5.00 0.06
CA SER A 88 -4.32 3.95 -0.13
C SER A 88 -5.47 4.42 -1.02
N PHE A 89 -5.93 5.67 -0.85
CA PHE A 89 -6.95 6.25 -1.72
C PHE A 89 -6.50 6.28 -3.18
N LEU A 90 -5.27 6.75 -3.46
CA LEU A 90 -4.75 6.81 -4.84
C LEU A 90 -4.68 5.41 -5.47
N ILE A 91 -4.16 4.41 -4.74
CA ILE A 91 -4.12 3.02 -5.22
C ILE A 91 -5.53 2.49 -5.43
N GLY A 92 -6.45 2.75 -4.51
CA GLY A 92 -7.84 2.34 -4.63
C GLY A 92 -8.54 2.90 -5.85
N VAL A 93 -8.35 4.18 -6.15
CA VAL A 93 -8.88 4.80 -7.38
C VAL A 93 -8.33 4.09 -8.61
N VAL A 94 -7.01 3.82 -8.65
CA VAL A 94 -6.39 3.09 -9.78
C VAL A 94 -7.01 1.70 -9.91
N VAL A 95 -7.03 0.91 -8.83
CA VAL A 95 -7.57 -0.47 -8.83
C VAL A 95 -9.03 -0.49 -9.27
N VAL A 96 -9.88 0.34 -8.67
CA VAL A 96 -11.32 0.41 -8.99
C VAL A 96 -11.52 0.82 -10.44
N ARG A 97 -10.80 1.85 -10.93
CA ARG A 97 -10.87 2.25 -12.34
C ARG A 97 -10.42 1.14 -13.28
N THR A 98 -9.35 0.43 -12.96
CA THR A 98 -8.86 -0.69 -13.77
C THR A 98 -9.88 -1.82 -13.83
N LEU A 99 -10.52 -2.16 -12.70
CA LEU A 99 -11.55 -3.20 -12.66
C LEU A 99 -12.82 -2.80 -13.44
N GLN A 100 -13.21 -1.53 -13.39
CA GLN A 100 -14.31 -0.99 -14.21
C GLN A 100 -14.00 -1.07 -15.70
N LEU A 101 -12.78 -0.70 -16.11
CA LEU A 101 -12.35 -0.79 -17.51
C LEU A 101 -12.29 -2.25 -18.00
N ALA A 102 -12.02 -3.19 -17.10
CA ALA A 102 -12.04 -4.63 -17.39
C ALA A 102 -13.46 -5.24 -17.39
N GLY A 103 -14.51 -4.48 -17.01
CA GLY A 103 -15.89 -4.96 -16.92
C GLY A 103 -16.13 -5.95 -15.77
N LEU A 104 -15.28 -5.95 -14.74
CA LEU A 104 -15.38 -6.87 -13.60
C LEU A 104 -16.31 -6.34 -12.49
N ILE A 105 -16.49 -5.01 -12.42
CA ILE A 105 -17.41 -4.28 -11.54
C ILE A 105 -17.96 -3.07 -12.28
#